data_AF-A0A376B6X2-F1
#
_entry.id   AF-A0A376B6X2-F1
#
_cell.length_a   1.000
_cell.length_b   1.000
_cell.length_c   1.000
_cell.angle_alpha   90.00
_cell.angle_beta   90.00
_cell.angle_gamma   90.00
#
_symmetry.space_group_name_H-M   'P 1'
#
loop_
_entity.id
_entity.type
_entity.pdbx_description
1 polymer ?
#
loop_
_entity_poly.entity_id
_entity_poly.type
_entity_poly.pdbx_seq_one_letter_code
_entity_poly.pdbx_strand_id
1 'polypeptide(L)'
;MSKEETKQFLTSPPRRIGKSRSSSIGHLNICHNGPNIGTLTVSIESSIVNHDFPETSKDIDVLKKLFLSFGKMINRHSWITPMLFLIIVYSTYLSSGNFTETNFLHMFVAVSYQIPGTNMYAKGIKDLCFVFYYIIFFAFFREFCMDMLLRPLAYKLGVHQESKVKRMMEQCYSLIYYGISGPFGLYIMYNSDLWLFSIKTMHKTYPDLNNEYLFKIFYLGQAAFWGHQACVLSFQLEKPRKDFKELVFHHVITLLLIWTSYVFHFSKMGLAIYITMDVSDFFLSLSKVMNYLGSVYTPVFYIIFVVSWIYLRHVVNLKILWGVLTKFRTVGNYNLNFATQQYKCWISLPIVFSLIFALQAVNSYWLFLIFRILYHYIFDGFLEDERSDDECEEVSEIDNTNKGKSVKTS
;
A
#
# COMPACT_ATOMS: atom_id res chain seq x y z
N MET A 1 38.87 -44.84 57.94
CA MET A 1 38.82 -45.77 56.80
C MET A 1 39.23 -44.98 55.55
N SER A 2 40.43 -45.27 55.01
CA SER A 2 41.04 -44.95 53.70
C SER A 2 40.46 -43.78 52.87
N LYS A 3 41.21 -42.70 52.51
CA LYS A 3 42.23 -42.57 51.43
C LYS A 3 41.70 -43.05 50.06
N GLU A 4 41.90 -42.43 48.90
CA GLU A 4 42.81 -41.39 48.40
C GLU A 4 42.38 -40.99 46.96
N GLU A 5 42.94 -39.90 46.47
CA GLU A 5 42.82 -39.29 45.13
C GLU A 5 43.43 -40.16 44.01
N THR A 6 43.18 -39.84 42.72
CA THR A 6 44.19 -39.29 41.75
C THR A 6 43.87 -39.57 40.27
N LYS A 7 44.06 -38.49 39.51
CA LYS A 7 44.24 -38.18 38.07
C LYS A 7 44.97 -39.18 37.12
N GLN A 8 44.51 -39.15 35.84
CA GLN A 8 45.26 -38.90 34.57
C GLN A 8 46.09 -40.03 33.89
N PHE A 9 45.82 -40.36 32.61
CA PHE A 9 46.73 -40.25 31.44
C PHE A 9 46.23 -40.95 30.15
N LEU A 10 46.71 -40.42 29.01
CA LEU A 10 46.47 -40.76 27.60
C LEU A 10 46.90 -42.18 27.16
N THR A 11 46.29 -42.73 26.10
CA THR A 11 46.97 -43.37 24.93
C THR A 11 45.96 -43.93 23.90
N SER A 12 46.27 -43.76 22.60
CA SER A 12 45.61 -44.29 21.40
C SER A 12 46.32 -45.56 20.87
N PRO A 13 46.07 -46.08 19.64
CA PRO A 13 44.96 -46.86 19.05
C PRO A 13 45.36 -48.35 18.78
N PRO A 14 44.59 -49.19 18.02
CA PRO A 14 44.92 -49.36 16.60
C PRO A 14 43.75 -49.68 15.63
N ARG A 15 44.03 -49.45 14.34
CA ARG A 15 43.25 -49.81 13.14
C ARG A 15 43.12 -51.33 12.93
N ARG A 16 42.00 -51.77 12.34
CA ARG A 16 41.93 -52.93 11.42
C ARG A 16 41.30 -52.55 10.09
N ILE A 17 41.84 -53.13 9.01
CA ILE A 17 41.72 -52.80 7.59
C ILE A 17 40.99 -53.93 6.85
N GLY A 18 40.07 -53.57 5.93
CA GLY A 18 39.64 -54.29 4.70
C GLY A 18 38.76 -55.54 4.83
N LYS A 19 37.83 -55.91 3.92
CA LYS A 19 37.61 -55.57 2.49
C LYS A 19 36.14 -55.78 2.03
N SER A 20 35.63 -54.83 1.25
CA SER A 20 34.84 -54.87 -0.02
C SER A 20 33.78 -55.95 -0.34
N ARG A 21 32.52 -55.51 -0.63
CA ARG A 21 31.80 -55.50 -1.95
C ARG A 21 30.33 -55.06 -1.73
N SER A 22 29.92 -53.85 -2.14
CA SER A 22 29.28 -53.40 -3.41
C SER A 22 27.76 -53.63 -3.55
N SER A 23 26.98 -52.53 -3.45
CA SER A 23 25.75 -52.20 -4.21
C SER A 23 25.24 -50.87 -3.66
N SER A 24 25.64 -49.72 -4.22
CA SER A 24 24.94 -48.95 -5.26
C SER A 24 23.60 -48.36 -4.81
N ILE A 25 23.51 -47.02 -4.92
CA ILE A 25 22.37 -46.10 -4.73
C ILE A 25 22.13 -45.73 -3.25
N GLY A 26 22.42 -44.54 -2.75
CA GLY A 26 22.69 -43.24 -3.37
C GLY A 26 22.04 -42.15 -2.50
N HIS A 27 22.71 -41.80 -1.41
CA HIS A 27 22.31 -40.76 -0.45
C HIS A 27 22.46 -39.37 -1.12
N LEU A 28 21.37 -38.62 -1.25
CA LEU A 28 21.38 -37.25 -1.79
C LEU A 28 21.86 -36.27 -0.71
N ASN A 29 23.11 -35.83 -0.84
CA ASN A 29 23.63 -34.62 -0.19
C ASN A 29 23.20 -33.41 -1.03
N ILE A 30 22.37 -32.54 -0.46
CA ILE A 30 22.04 -31.24 -1.05
C ILE A 30 22.99 -30.22 -0.41
N CYS A 31 24.17 -30.04 -1.01
CA CYS A 31 25.01 -28.88 -0.82
C CYS A 31 25.49 -28.39 -2.20
N HIS A 32 25.54 -27.08 -2.31
CA HIS A 32 25.68 -26.25 -3.49
C HIS A 32 26.73 -26.69 -4.52
N ASN A 33 26.27 -26.90 -5.76
CA ASN A 33 26.88 -26.40 -7.00
C ASN A 33 25.95 -26.78 -8.17
N GLY A 34 24.87 -26.03 -8.32
CA GLY A 34 24.14 -25.98 -9.60
C GLY A 34 24.95 -25.16 -10.60
N PRO A 35 24.91 -25.48 -11.91
CA PRO A 35 25.58 -24.66 -12.90
C PRO A 35 24.99 -23.25 -12.83
N ASN A 36 25.85 -22.28 -12.57
CA ASN A 36 25.49 -20.88 -12.68
C ASN A 36 24.93 -20.63 -14.09
N ILE A 37 23.82 -19.90 -14.19
CA ILE A 37 23.27 -19.46 -15.48
C ILE A 37 24.32 -18.64 -16.27
N GLY A 38 25.32 -18.08 -15.57
CA GLY A 38 26.50 -17.45 -16.16
C GLY A 38 27.50 -18.40 -16.85
N THR A 39 27.53 -19.70 -16.52
CA THR A 39 28.44 -20.67 -17.15
C THR A 39 27.87 -21.23 -18.46
N LEU A 40 26.53 -21.27 -18.59
CA LEU A 40 25.85 -21.60 -19.85
C LEU A 40 26.01 -20.49 -20.90
N THR A 41 26.02 -19.22 -20.48
CA THR A 41 26.24 -18.08 -21.40
C THR A 41 27.66 -18.05 -21.96
N VAL A 42 28.67 -18.44 -21.18
CA VAL A 42 30.08 -18.44 -21.62
C VAL A 42 30.36 -19.50 -22.69
N SER A 43 29.67 -20.64 -22.64
CA SER A 43 29.78 -21.70 -23.66
C SER A 43 29.17 -21.31 -25.01
N ILE A 44 28.17 -20.43 -25.00
CA ILE A 44 27.54 -19.90 -26.23
C ILE A 44 28.41 -18.75 -26.78
N GLU A 45 29.02 -17.96 -25.91
CA GLU A 45 29.94 -16.87 -26.26
C GLU A 45 31.19 -17.36 -27.02
N SER A 46 31.79 -18.50 -26.64
CA SER A 46 33.01 -19.00 -27.28
C SER A 46 32.78 -19.66 -28.65
N SER A 47 31.55 -20.06 -28.96
CA SER A 47 31.22 -20.74 -30.22
C SER A 47 30.82 -19.77 -31.36
N ILE A 48 30.54 -18.51 -31.04
CA ILE A 48 30.05 -17.51 -32.00
C ILE A 48 31.17 -16.62 -32.56
N VAL A 49 32.37 -16.65 -31.96
CA VAL A 49 33.46 -15.71 -32.31
C VAL A 49 34.18 -16.04 -33.63
N ASN A 50 33.96 -17.20 -34.26
CA ASN A 50 34.77 -17.65 -35.41
C ASN A 50 34.01 -17.82 -36.74
N HIS A 51 32.84 -17.19 -36.93
CA HIS A 51 32.20 -17.18 -38.25
C HIS A 51 31.88 -15.75 -38.69
N ASP A 52 32.58 -15.30 -39.75
CA ASP A 52 32.17 -14.17 -40.56
C ASP A 52 30.82 -14.49 -41.20
N PHE A 53 29.76 -13.89 -40.66
CA PHE A 53 28.41 -13.99 -41.19
C PHE A 53 28.02 -12.74 -41.98
N PRO A 54 27.09 -12.86 -42.96
CA PRO A 54 26.69 -11.75 -43.83
C PRO A 54 26.12 -10.57 -43.04
N GLU A 55 26.12 -9.38 -43.64
CA GLU A 55 25.71 -8.10 -43.01
C GLU A 55 24.33 -8.14 -42.30
N THR A 56 23.43 -9.04 -42.68
CA THR A 56 22.13 -9.28 -42.02
C THR A 56 22.22 -9.82 -40.59
N SER A 57 23.36 -10.38 -40.16
CA SER A 57 23.58 -10.85 -38.79
C SER A 57 23.81 -9.71 -37.78
N LYS A 58 24.41 -8.60 -38.25
CA LYS A 58 24.72 -7.44 -37.39
C LYS A 58 23.46 -6.77 -36.88
N ASP A 59 22.43 -6.64 -37.70
CA ASP A 59 21.15 -6.02 -37.31
C ASP A 59 20.41 -6.86 -36.26
N ILE A 60 20.43 -8.19 -36.40
CA ILE A 60 19.84 -9.12 -35.42
C ILE A 60 20.57 -9.04 -34.08
N ASP A 61 21.90 -8.92 -34.10
CA ASP A 61 22.68 -8.80 -32.87
C ASP A 61 22.56 -7.42 -32.20
N VAL A 62 22.38 -6.35 -32.98
CA VAL A 62 22.00 -5.03 -32.45
C VAL A 62 20.62 -5.09 -31.80
N LEU A 63 19.63 -5.73 -32.44
CA LEU A 63 18.30 -5.95 -31.88
C LEU A 63 18.33 -6.76 -30.58
N LYS A 64 19.12 -7.84 -30.54
CA LYS A 64 19.31 -8.63 -29.30
C LYS A 64 19.93 -7.79 -28.19
N LYS A 65 20.97 -7.01 -28.48
CA LYS A 65 21.61 -6.11 -27.51
C LYS A 65 20.64 -5.05 -26.99
N LEU A 66 19.82 -4.48 -27.86
CA LEU A 66 18.76 -3.55 -27.48
C LEU A 66 17.71 -4.21 -26.59
N PHE A 67 17.26 -5.41 -26.94
CA PHE A 67 16.28 -6.16 -26.14
C PHE A 67 16.82 -6.55 -24.76
N LEU A 68 18.08 -7.00 -24.69
CA LEU A 68 18.79 -7.29 -23.44
C LEU A 68 18.98 -6.04 -22.58
N SER A 69 19.35 -4.91 -23.20
CA SER A 69 19.49 -3.62 -22.51
C SER A 69 18.14 -3.14 -21.96
N PHE A 70 17.08 -3.25 -22.76
CA PHE A 70 15.72 -2.93 -22.39
C PHE A 70 15.21 -3.82 -21.25
N GLY A 71 15.46 -5.14 -21.32
CA GLY A 71 15.14 -6.07 -20.23
C GLY A 71 15.88 -5.76 -18.93
N LYS A 72 17.17 -5.38 -19.00
CA LYS A 72 17.93 -4.92 -17.82
C LYS A 72 17.36 -3.61 -17.25
N MET A 73 16.94 -2.68 -18.10
CA MET A 73 16.31 -1.43 -17.69
C MET A 73 14.96 -1.66 -17.00
N ILE A 74 14.12 -2.54 -17.55
CA ILE A 74 12.84 -2.95 -16.94
C ILE A 74 13.08 -3.59 -15.56
N ASN A 75 14.04 -4.49 -15.45
CA ASN A 75 14.36 -5.12 -14.16
C ASN A 75 14.92 -4.13 -13.13
N ARG A 76 15.61 -3.07 -13.58
CA ARG A 76 16.15 -2.03 -12.69
C ARG A 76 15.07 -1.06 -12.21
N HIS A 77 14.07 -0.80 -13.03
CA HIS A 77 13.00 0.18 -12.77
C HIS A 77 11.64 -0.49 -12.86
N SER A 78 11.13 -0.92 -11.70
CA SER A 78 9.83 -1.56 -11.50
C SER A 78 8.67 -0.79 -12.16
N TRP A 79 8.76 0.54 -12.22
CA TRP A 79 7.73 1.41 -12.79
C TRP A 79 7.60 1.35 -14.33
N ILE A 80 8.61 0.85 -15.05
CA ILE A 80 8.59 0.83 -16.53
C ILE A 80 7.51 -0.10 -17.06
N THR A 81 7.37 -1.29 -16.48
CA THR A 81 6.36 -2.28 -16.92
C THR A 81 4.93 -1.75 -16.84
N PRO A 82 4.44 -1.27 -15.68
CA PRO A 82 3.08 -0.71 -15.62
C PRO A 82 2.96 0.56 -16.47
N MET A 83 4.02 1.39 -16.59
CA MET A 83 3.99 2.56 -17.48
C MET A 83 3.75 2.17 -18.94
N LEU A 84 4.48 1.19 -19.47
CA LEU A 84 4.34 0.74 -20.86
C LEU A 84 2.92 0.20 -21.11
N PHE A 85 2.38 -0.57 -20.17
CA PHE A 85 1.01 -1.05 -20.26
C PHE A 85 -0.01 0.10 -20.35
N LEU A 86 0.12 1.12 -19.48
CA LEU A 86 -0.74 2.30 -19.49
C LEU A 86 -0.62 3.07 -20.80
N ILE A 87 0.62 3.30 -21.27
CA ILE A 87 0.88 4.01 -22.54
C ILE A 87 0.25 3.27 -23.71
N ILE A 88 0.41 1.95 -23.80
CA ILE A 88 -0.15 1.16 -24.91
C ILE A 88 -1.68 1.29 -24.95
N VAL A 89 -2.36 1.20 -23.79
CA VAL A 89 -3.82 1.31 -23.70
C VAL A 89 -4.28 2.73 -24.07
N TYR A 90 -3.67 3.76 -23.49
CA TYR A 90 -4.00 5.15 -23.79
C TYR A 90 -3.71 5.50 -25.25
N SER A 91 -2.55 5.14 -25.79
CA SER A 91 -2.19 5.38 -27.19
C SER A 91 -3.16 4.69 -28.14
N THR A 92 -3.52 3.43 -27.89
CA THR A 92 -4.51 2.71 -28.72
C THR A 92 -5.88 3.37 -28.65
N TYR A 93 -6.31 3.81 -27.46
CA TYR A 93 -7.58 4.53 -27.29
C TYR A 93 -7.58 5.87 -28.03
N LEU A 94 -6.51 6.67 -27.91
CA LEU A 94 -6.37 7.94 -28.62
C LEU A 94 -6.28 7.75 -30.14
N SER A 95 -5.51 6.77 -30.62
CA SER A 95 -5.38 6.46 -32.05
C SER A 95 -6.66 5.91 -32.68
N SER A 96 -7.57 5.33 -31.89
CA SER A 96 -8.86 4.85 -32.41
C SER A 96 -9.79 5.96 -32.89
N GLY A 97 -9.59 7.21 -32.44
CA GLY A 97 -10.46 8.35 -32.74
C GLY A 97 -11.88 8.25 -32.15
N ASN A 98 -12.21 7.17 -31.44
CA ASN A 98 -13.53 6.93 -30.87
C ASN A 98 -13.49 7.00 -29.34
N PHE A 99 -13.93 8.14 -28.80
CA PHE A 99 -13.94 8.44 -27.36
C PHE A 99 -15.25 8.07 -26.65
N THR A 100 -16.11 7.28 -27.31
CA THR A 100 -17.43 6.91 -26.78
C THR A 100 -17.42 5.51 -26.18
N GLU A 101 -18.49 5.15 -25.46
CA GLU A 101 -18.68 3.82 -24.88
C GLU A 101 -18.72 2.66 -25.88
N THR A 102 -18.81 2.95 -27.18
CA THR A 102 -18.73 1.93 -28.24
C THR A 102 -17.33 1.35 -28.38
N ASN A 103 -16.31 2.08 -27.92
CA ASN A 103 -14.93 1.60 -27.86
C ASN A 103 -14.73 0.73 -26.61
N PHE A 104 -14.27 -0.50 -26.79
CA PHE A 104 -13.96 -1.40 -25.68
C PHE A 104 -12.95 -0.81 -24.69
N LEU A 105 -12.00 0.01 -25.13
CA LEU A 105 -11.00 0.62 -24.26
C LEU A 105 -11.56 1.76 -23.39
N HIS A 106 -12.75 2.27 -23.71
CA HIS A 106 -13.39 3.34 -22.97
C HIS A 106 -13.56 2.99 -21.48
N MET A 107 -13.90 1.73 -21.16
CA MET A 107 -14.11 1.29 -19.78
C MET A 107 -12.85 1.30 -18.90
N PHE A 108 -11.66 1.37 -19.51
CA PHE A 108 -10.40 1.50 -18.77
C PHE A 108 -9.99 2.96 -18.62
N VAL A 109 -10.19 3.77 -19.66
CA VAL A 109 -9.68 5.14 -19.73
C VAL A 109 -10.64 6.16 -19.12
N ALA A 110 -11.94 5.99 -19.36
CA ALA A 110 -12.98 6.95 -19.00
C ALA A 110 -14.10 6.28 -18.18
N VAL A 111 -14.84 7.12 -17.46
CA VAL A 111 -15.95 6.65 -16.64
C VAL A 111 -17.12 6.23 -17.53
N SER A 112 -17.60 5.00 -17.36
CA SER A 112 -18.69 4.43 -18.16
C SER A 112 -20.08 4.80 -17.61
N TYR A 113 -21.13 4.53 -18.39
CA TYR A 113 -22.55 4.67 -18.06
C TYR A 113 -23.03 6.12 -17.94
N GLN A 114 -22.64 6.98 -18.88
CA GLN A 114 -23.16 8.34 -18.92
C GLN A 114 -24.64 8.35 -19.29
N ILE A 115 -25.47 9.08 -18.53
CA ILE A 115 -26.87 9.29 -18.87
C ILE A 115 -26.95 10.38 -19.95
N PRO A 116 -27.52 10.09 -21.14
CA PRO A 116 -27.55 11.04 -22.25
C PRO A 116 -28.16 12.39 -21.85
N GLY A 117 -27.49 13.48 -22.23
CA GLY A 117 -27.96 14.84 -21.95
C GLY A 117 -27.76 15.34 -20.51
N THR A 118 -27.05 14.58 -19.66
CA THR A 118 -26.77 14.98 -18.27
C THR A 118 -25.31 14.76 -17.87
N ASN A 119 -24.88 15.37 -16.76
CA ASN A 119 -23.58 15.12 -16.13
C ASN A 119 -23.63 13.95 -15.11
N MET A 120 -24.67 13.11 -15.19
CA MET A 120 -24.93 12.02 -14.26
C MET A 120 -24.52 10.69 -14.87
N TYR A 121 -23.98 9.82 -14.03
CA TYR A 121 -23.48 8.51 -14.41
C TYR A 121 -24.14 7.43 -13.56
N ALA A 122 -24.67 6.41 -14.23
CA ALA A 122 -25.14 5.20 -13.56
C ALA A 122 -23.94 4.32 -13.16
N LYS A 123 -24.21 3.15 -12.59
CA LYS A 123 -23.18 2.21 -12.12
C LYS A 123 -23.30 0.88 -12.87
N GLY A 124 -22.19 0.18 -13.04
CA GLY A 124 -22.22 -1.17 -13.59
C GLY A 124 -20.85 -1.86 -13.61
N ILE A 125 -20.80 -3.05 -14.20
CA ILE A 125 -19.62 -3.91 -14.16
C ILE A 125 -18.39 -3.30 -14.84
N LYS A 126 -18.56 -2.43 -15.84
CA LYS A 126 -17.47 -1.72 -16.50
C LYS A 126 -16.67 -0.84 -15.52
N ASP A 127 -17.28 -0.42 -14.41
CA ASP A 127 -16.60 0.36 -13.38
C ASP A 127 -15.50 -0.48 -12.67
N LEU A 128 -15.61 -1.81 -12.63
CA LEU A 128 -14.54 -2.67 -12.12
C LEU A 128 -13.33 -2.68 -13.06
N CYS A 129 -13.54 -2.67 -14.37
CA CYS A 129 -12.46 -2.56 -15.35
C CYS A 129 -11.68 -1.27 -15.15
N PHE A 130 -12.39 -0.15 -14.91
CA PHE A 130 -11.79 1.12 -14.56
C PHE A 130 -10.95 1.01 -13.28
N VAL A 131 -11.52 0.44 -12.21
CA VAL A 131 -10.81 0.27 -10.93
C VAL A 131 -9.54 -0.58 -11.09
N PHE A 132 -9.60 -1.73 -11.77
CA PHE A 132 -8.42 -2.58 -11.99
C PHE A 132 -7.35 -1.90 -12.83
N TYR A 133 -7.75 -1.15 -13.85
CA TYR A 133 -6.80 -0.39 -14.65
C TYR A 133 -6.12 0.71 -13.83
N TYR A 134 -6.87 1.42 -12.98
CA TYR A 134 -6.29 2.45 -12.12
C TYR A 134 -5.49 1.89 -10.94
N ILE A 135 -5.69 0.62 -10.53
CA ILE A 135 -4.75 -0.06 -9.62
C ILE A 135 -3.35 -0.14 -10.25
N ILE A 136 -3.27 -0.46 -11.55
CA ILE A 136 -2.00 -0.49 -12.30
C ILE A 136 -1.43 0.93 -12.42
N PHE A 137 -2.29 1.94 -12.64
CA PHE A 137 -1.87 3.34 -12.61
C PHE A 137 -1.25 3.71 -11.26
N PHE A 138 -1.87 3.36 -10.13
CA PHE A 138 -1.32 3.68 -8.82
C PHE A 138 -0.03 2.91 -8.50
N ALA A 139 0.12 1.68 -9.01
CA ALA A 139 1.38 0.94 -8.94
C ALA A 139 2.51 1.65 -9.70
N PHE A 140 2.25 2.07 -10.93
CA PHE A 140 3.18 2.92 -11.70
C PHE A 140 3.49 4.22 -10.95
N PHE A 141 2.46 4.95 -10.52
CA PHE A 141 2.60 6.26 -9.93
C PHE A 141 3.40 6.21 -8.61
N ARG A 142 3.16 5.20 -7.77
CA ARG A 142 3.92 4.98 -6.53
C ARG A 142 5.40 4.81 -6.82
N GLU A 143 5.76 3.82 -7.64
CA GLU A 143 7.15 3.48 -7.94
C GLU A 143 7.86 4.63 -8.66
N PHE A 144 7.18 5.29 -9.62
CA PHE A 144 7.71 6.46 -10.32
C PHE A 144 7.98 7.63 -9.36
N CYS A 145 7.02 7.99 -8.50
CA CYS A 145 7.22 9.06 -7.53
C CYS A 145 8.35 8.73 -6.56
N MET A 146 8.40 7.50 -6.06
CA MET A 146 9.44 7.06 -5.14
C MET A 146 10.83 7.16 -5.77
N ASP A 147 11.04 6.53 -6.94
CA ASP A 147 12.37 6.47 -7.53
C ASP A 147 12.83 7.78 -8.18
N MET A 148 11.94 8.47 -8.90
CA MET A 148 12.33 9.64 -9.72
C MET A 148 12.22 10.96 -8.96
N LEU A 149 11.27 11.11 -8.02
CA LEU A 149 11.01 12.39 -7.35
C LEU A 149 11.52 12.38 -5.91
N LEU A 150 11.12 11.37 -5.13
CA LEU A 150 11.29 11.37 -3.68
C LEU A 150 12.68 10.91 -3.23
N ARG A 151 13.26 9.89 -3.87
CA ARG A 151 14.63 9.42 -3.60
C ARG A 151 15.68 10.54 -3.76
N PRO A 152 15.76 11.28 -4.88
CA PRO A 152 16.74 12.36 -5.00
C PRO A 152 16.44 13.52 -4.04
N LEU A 153 15.17 13.80 -3.73
CA LEU A 153 14.79 14.80 -2.74
C LEU A 153 15.25 14.41 -1.33
N ALA A 154 15.13 13.13 -0.96
CA ALA A 154 15.55 12.61 0.34
C ALA A 154 17.04 12.84 0.60
N TYR A 155 17.90 12.52 -0.38
CA TYR A 155 19.33 12.77 -0.26
C TYR A 155 19.68 14.27 -0.25
N LYS A 156 18.95 15.10 -0.99
CA LYS A 156 19.12 16.57 -0.95
C LYS A 156 18.75 17.16 0.41
N LEU A 157 17.80 16.55 1.12
CA LEU A 157 17.39 16.93 2.46
C LEU A 157 18.31 16.36 3.57
N GLY A 158 19.41 15.70 3.21
CA GLY A 158 20.43 15.22 4.16
C GLY A 158 20.09 13.90 4.85
N VAL A 159 19.10 13.15 4.36
CA VAL A 159 18.77 11.81 4.88
C VAL A 159 19.61 10.78 4.11
N HIS A 160 20.60 10.20 4.76
CA HIS A 160 21.56 9.27 4.13
C HIS A 160 21.34 7.79 4.46
N GLN A 161 20.60 7.49 5.54
CA GLN A 161 20.33 6.10 5.93
C GLN A 161 19.23 5.50 5.05
N GLU A 162 19.56 4.46 4.28
CA GLU A 162 18.65 3.85 3.29
C GLU A 162 17.29 3.40 3.86
N SER A 163 17.25 2.82 5.07
CA SER A 163 16.00 2.43 5.72
C SER A 163 15.10 3.64 6.00
N LYS A 164 15.69 4.71 6.56
CA LYS A 164 15.01 5.98 6.84
C LYS A 164 14.56 6.69 5.56
N VAL A 165 15.38 6.65 4.50
CA VAL A 165 15.03 7.18 3.18
C VAL A 165 13.79 6.47 2.63
N LYS A 166 13.77 5.13 2.62
CA LYS A 166 12.62 4.36 2.13
C LYS A 166 11.33 4.69 2.89
N ARG A 167 11.38 4.75 4.22
CA ARG A 167 10.21 5.09 5.04
C ARG A 167 9.74 6.52 4.87
N MET A 168 10.66 7.47 4.75
CA MET A 168 10.30 8.85 4.44
C MET A 168 9.64 8.96 3.07
N MET A 169 10.13 8.24 2.06
CA MET A 169 9.54 8.20 0.72
C MET A 169 8.11 7.63 0.74
N GLU A 170 7.83 6.59 1.52
CA GLU A 170 6.48 6.05 1.73
C GLU A 170 5.52 7.08 2.33
N GLN A 171 5.96 7.85 3.32
CA GLN A 171 5.15 8.92 3.92
C GLN A 171 4.99 10.12 2.98
N CYS A 172 6.02 10.49 2.22
CA CYS A 172 5.92 11.55 1.23
C CYS A 172 4.98 11.18 0.06
N TYR A 173 4.99 9.92 -0.39
CA TYR A 173 4.01 9.43 -1.37
C TYR A 173 2.59 9.55 -0.83
N SER A 174 2.38 9.12 0.42
CA SER A 174 1.08 9.25 1.11
C SER A 174 0.65 10.72 1.21
N LEU A 175 1.59 11.63 1.51
CA LEU A 175 1.35 13.07 1.56
C LEU A 175 0.93 13.65 0.20
N ILE A 176 1.58 13.23 -0.89
CA ILE A 176 1.20 13.65 -2.25
C ILE A 176 -0.22 13.19 -2.57
N TYR A 177 -0.54 11.92 -2.29
CA TYR A 177 -1.86 11.38 -2.58
C TYR A 177 -2.94 12.07 -1.75
N TYR A 178 -2.82 12.07 -0.42
CA TYR A 178 -3.82 12.67 0.48
C TYR A 178 -3.90 14.19 0.36
N GLY A 179 -2.82 14.85 -0.05
CA GLY A 179 -2.78 16.28 -0.36
C GLY A 179 -3.59 16.65 -1.61
N ILE A 180 -3.84 15.69 -2.50
CA ILE A 180 -4.71 15.88 -3.67
C ILE A 180 -6.12 15.35 -3.39
N SER A 181 -6.23 14.13 -2.86
CA SER A 181 -7.51 13.45 -2.65
C SER A 181 -8.35 14.12 -1.56
N GLY A 182 -7.74 14.57 -0.47
CA GLY A 182 -8.42 15.26 0.63
C GLY A 182 -9.16 16.52 0.15
N PRO A 183 -8.46 17.52 -0.44
CA PRO A 183 -9.10 18.71 -1.00
C PRO A 183 -10.11 18.40 -2.11
N PHE A 184 -9.83 17.43 -2.97
CA PHE A 184 -10.76 17.04 -4.03
C PHE A 184 -12.07 16.43 -3.48
N GLY A 185 -11.96 15.58 -2.46
CA GLY A 185 -13.12 15.04 -1.73
C GLY A 185 -13.91 16.13 -1.02
N LEU A 186 -13.24 17.08 -0.36
CA LEU A 186 -13.87 18.24 0.27
C LEU A 186 -14.60 19.13 -0.75
N TYR A 187 -14.01 19.33 -1.94
CA TYR A 187 -14.65 20.06 -3.04
C TYR A 187 -15.93 19.37 -3.51
N ILE A 188 -15.92 18.05 -3.69
CA ILE A 188 -17.11 17.29 -4.07
C ILE A 188 -18.16 17.38 -2.95
N MET A 189 -17.75 17.24 -1.69
CA MET A 189 -18.67 17.35 -0.56
C MET A 189 -19.30 18.74 -0.46
N TYR A 190 -18.53 19.81 -0.72
CA TYR A 190 -19.03 21.19 -0.74
C TYR A 190 -20.07 21.44 -1.82
N ASN A 191 -19.87 20.88 -3.01
CA ASN A 191 -20.81 21.00 -4.12
C ASN A 191 -21.99 20.01 -4.02
N SER A 192 -21.99 19.14 -3.01
CA SER A 192 -23.07 18.19 -2.73
C SER A 192 -23.93 18.62 -1.53
N ASP A 193 -25.05 17.94 -1.34
CA ASP A 193 -25.93 18.11 -0.17
C ASP A 193 -25.37 17.49 1.14
N LEU A 194 -24.09 17.08 1.13
CA LEU A 194 -23.39 16.38 2.22
C LEU A 194 -22.50 17.29 3.08
N TRP A 195 -22.48 18.61 2.83
CA TRP A 195 -21.58 19.54 3.54
C TRP A 195 -21.57 19.32 5.06
N LEU A 196 -20.36 19.26 5.64
CA LEU A 196 -20.10 18.96 7.05
C LEU A 196 -20.76 17.67 7.56
N PHE A 197 -20.74 16.62 6.74
CA PHE A 197 -21.16 15.27 7.12
C PHE A 197 -22.63 15.22 7.58
N SER A 198 -23.53 15.79 6.77
CA SER A 198 -24.97 15.81 7.07
C SER A 198 -25.60 14.41 7.07
N ILE A 199 -25.82 13.85 8.28
CA ILE A 199 -26.43 12.53 8.48
C ILE A 199 -27.82 12.43 7.80
N LYS A 200 -28.61 13.51 7.86
CA LYS A 200 -29.98 13.51 7.33
C LYS A 200 -29.98 13.25 5.83
N THR A 201 -29.04 13.88 5.12
CA THR A 201 -28.89 13.74 3.67
C THR A 201 -28.57 12.30 3.28
N MET A 202 -27.60 11.67 3.96
CA MET A 202 -27.16 10.29 3.71
C MET A 202 -28.32 9.27 3.72
N HIS A 203 -29.36 9.53 4.52
CA HIS A 203 -30.49 8.62 4.67
C HIS A 203 -31.72 9.03 3.86
N LYS A 204 -31.93 10.34 3.66
CA LYS A 204 -33.11 10.89 2.97
C LYS A 204 -33.06 10.68 1.46
N THR A 205 -31.87 10.83 0.88
CA THR A 205 -31.67 10.80 -0.58
C THR A 205 -31.32 9.41 -1.12
N TYR A 206 -31.15 8.42 -0.23
CA TYR A 206 -30.95 7.03 -0.60
C TYR A 206 -32.16 6.45 -1.34
N PRO A 207 -31.98 5.73 -2.46
CA PRO A 207 -30.72 5.17 -2.97
C PRO A 207 -29.98 6.11 -3.93
N ASP A 208 -28.65 6.19 -3.78
CA ASP A 208 -27.77 6.93 -4.70
C ASP A 208 -27.54 6.13 -6.00
N LEU A 209 -28.53 6.14 -6.91
CA LEU A 209 -28.47 5.40 -8.19
C LEU A 209 -27.45 6.00 -9.16
N ASN A 210 -27.49 7.32 -9.31
CA ASN A 210 -26.68 8.07 -10.26
C ASN A 210 -25.78 9.03 -9.51
N ASN A 211 -24.54 9.17 -9.97
CA ASN A 211 -23.55 10.05 -9.36
C ASN A 211 -23.07 11.07 -10.40
N GLU A 212 -22.80 12.28 -9.95
CA GLU A 212 -22.13 13.27 -10.80
C GLU A 212 -20.76 12.78 -11.25
N TYR A 213 -20.31 13.24 -12.41
CA TYR A 213 -19.03 12.84 -13.00
C TYR A 213 -17.85 12.90 -12.01
N LEU A 214 -17.65 14.04 -11.34
CA LEU A 214 -16.53 14.23 -10.41
C LEU A 214 -16.66 13.31 -9.19
N PHE A 215 -17.87 13.14 -8.67
CA PHE A 215 -18.14 12.20 -7.59
C PHE A 215 -17.75 10.78 -8.01
N LYS A 216 -18.18 10.34 -9.19
CA LYS A 216 -17.92 8.99 -9.68
C LYS A 216 -16.43 8.75 -9.91
N ILE A 217 -15.72 9.71 -10.52
CA ILE A 217 -14.25 9.64 -10.68
C ILE A 217 -13.56 9.51 -9.33
N PHE A 218 -13.90 10.38 -8.38
CA PHE A 218 -13.31 10.34 -7.05
C PHE A 218 -13.55 8.99 -6.38
N TYR A 219 -14.78 8.49 -6.43
CA TYR A 219 -15.14 7.24 -5.78
C TYR A 219 -14.41 6.02 -6.36
N LEU A 220 -14.36 5.92 -7.69
CA LEU A 220 -13.66 4.82 -8.37
C LEU A 220 -12.13 4.96 -8.23
N GLY A 221 -11.61 6.18 -8.27
CA GLY A 221 -10.20 6.47 -8.03
C GLY A 221 -9.76 6.09 -6.61
N GLN A 222 -10.60 6.37 -5.61
CA GLN A 222 -10.39 5.90 -4.23
C GLN A 222 -10.41 4.38 -4.14
N ALA A 223 -11.40 3.73 -4.75
CA ALA A 223 -11.46 2.27 -4.79
C ALA A 223 -10.20 1.65 -5.42
N ALA A 224 -9.69 2.26 -6.50
CA ALA A 224 -8.45 1.84 -7.13
C ALA A 224 -7.21 2.07 -6.26
N PHE A 225 -7.11 3.22 -5.59
CA PHE A 225 -5.98 3.49 -4.69
C PHE A 225 -5.96 2.52 -3.50
N TRP A 226 -7.11 2.30 -2.85
CA TRP A 226 -7.22 1.37 -1.72
C TRP A 226 -7.04 -0.09 -2.15
N GLY A 227 -7.51 -0.45 -3.34
CA GLY A 227 -7.21 -1.75 -3.97
C GLY A 227 -5.71 -1.93 -4.22
N HIS A 228 -5.04 -0.90 -4.71
CA HIS A 228 -3.58 -0.90 -4.88
C HIS A 228 -2.84 -1.02 -3.54
N GLN A 229 -3.24 -0.27 -2.52
CA GLN A 229 -2.66 -0.39 -1.17
C GLN A 229 -2.84 -1.80 -0.59
N ALA A 230 -3.99 -2.44 -0.84
CA ALA A 230 -4.20 -3.83 -0.45
C ALA A 230 -3.26 -4.80 -1.20
N CYS A 231 -2.94 -4.56 -2.48
CA CYS A 231 -1.93 -5.33 -3.21
C CYS A 231 -0.53 -5.13 -2.60
N VAL A 232 -0.14 -3.89 -2.28
CA VAL A 232 1.14 -3.58 -1.63
C VAL A 232 1.29 -4.34 -0.31
N LEU A 233 0.22 -4.36 0.50
CA LEU A 233 0.19 -5.08 1.77
C LEU A 233 0.22 -6.61 1.58
N SER A 234 -0.59 -7.15 0.67
CA SER A 234 -0.74 -8.59 0.46
C SER A 234 0.51 -9.24 -0.12
N PHE A 235 1.21 -8.55 -1.02
CA PHE A 235 2.47 -9.00 -1.59
C PHE A 235 3.69 -8.63 -0.74
N GLN A 236 3.48 -7.99 0.42
CA GLN A 236 4.54 -7.58 1.34
C GLN A 236 5.66 -6.78 0.65
N LEU A 237 5.27 -5.88 -0.26
CA LEU A 237 6.22 -5.00 -0.95
C LEU A 237 6.89 -4.01 0.04
N GLU A 238 6.27 -3.80 1.20
CA GLU A 238 6.78 -3.05 2.33
C GLU A 238 7.12 -3.99 3.50
N LYS A 239 8.17 -3.66 4.26
CA LYS A 239 8.54 -4.44 5.45
C LYS A 239 7.37 -4.39 6.46
N PRO A 240 6.91 -5.54 6.99
CA PRO A 240 5.80 -5.59 7.94
C PRO A 240 6.06 -4.73 9.18
N ARG A 241 5.01 -4.06 9.66
CA ARG A 241 5.03 -3.24 10.88
C ARG A 241 4.59 -4.06 12.09
N LYS A 242 4.81 -3.56 13.31
CA LYS A 242 4.36 -4.21 14.56
C LYS A 242 2.83 -4.38 14.63
N ASP A 243 2.07 -3.51 13.96
CA ASP A 243 0.60 -3.54 13.85
C ASP A 243 0.09 -4.18 12.55
N PHE A 244 0.86 -5.10 11.96
CA PHE A 244 0.53 -5.73 10.66
C PHE A 244 -0.83 -6.44 10.67
N LYS A 245 -1.19 -7.13 11.76
CA LYS A 245 -2.46 -7.87 11.84
C LYS A 245 -3.66 -6.91 11.84
N GLU A 246 -3.56 -5.84 12.62
CA GLU A 246 -4.57 -4.80 12.70
C GLU A 246 -4.69 -4.04 11.37
N LEU A 247 -3.56 -3.81 10.69
CA LEU A 247 -3.53 -3.21 9.35
C LEU A 247 -4.18 -4.12 8.29
N VAL A 248 -3.93 -5.43 8.32
CA VAL A 248 -4.61 -6.39 7.43
C VAL A 248 -6.11 -6.42 7.70
N PHE A 249 -6.51 -6.50 8.97
CA PHE A 249 -7.93 -6.45 9.35
C PHE A 249 -8.59 -5.15 8.88
N HIS A 250 -7.91 -4.01 9.05
CA HIS A 250 -8.35 -2.73 8.52
C HIS A 250 -8.60 -2.77 7.02
N HIS A 251 -7.64 -3.27 6.22
CA HIS A 251 -7.78 -3.36 4.77
C HIS A 251 -8.94 -4.25 4.34
N VAL A 252 -9.20 -5.34 5.05
CA VAL A 252 -10.38 -6.18 4.79
C VAL A 252 -11.66 -5.38 5.03
N ILE A 253 -11.77 -4.68 6.16
CA ILE A 253 -12.95 -3.87 6.49
C ILE A 253 -13.14 -2.70 5.53
N THR A 254 -12.07 -1.98 5.15
CA THR A 254 -12.17 -0.86 4.23
C THR A 254 -12.55 -1.32 2.83
N LEU A 255 -11.96 -2.40 2.29
CA LEU A 255 -12.37 -2.94 0.99
C LEU A 255 -13.83 -3.41 0.99
N LEU A 256 -14.30 -4.04 2.08
CA LEU A 256 -15.70 -4.41 2.23
C LEU A 256 -16.62 -3.18 2.30
N LEU A 257 -16.23 -2.13 3.03
CA LEU A 257 -16.97 -0.86 3.07
C LEU A 257 -17.05 -0.24 1.67
N ILE A 258 -15.94 -0.15 0.94
CA ILE A 258 -15.88 0.39 -0.42
C ILE A 258 -16.79 -0.41 -1.37
N TRP A 259 -16.68 -1.73 -1.35
CA TRP A 259 -17.48 -2.63 -2.19
C TRP A 259 -18.97 -2.49 -1.90
N THR A 260 -19.36 -2.67 -0.64
CA THR A 260 -20.78 -2.68 -0.24
C THR A 260 -21.42 -1.31 -0.37
N SER A 261 -20.70 -0.22 -0.08
CA SER A 261 -21.22 1.13 -0.26
C SER A 261 -21.47 1.46 -1.73
N TYR A 262 -20.59 1.03 -2.64
CA TYR A 262 -20.78 1.25 -4.07
C TYR A 262 -21.89 0.37 -4.64
N VAL A 263 -21.86 -0.94 -4.37
CA VAL A 263 -22.83 -1.90 -4.92
C VAL A 263 -24.25 -1.63 -4.39
N PHE A 264 -24.39 -1.32 -3.10
CA PHE A 264 -25.70 -1.10 -2.46
C PHE A 264 -26.11 0.37 -2.32
N HIS A 265 -25.49 1.28 -3.07
CA HIS A 265 -25.90 2.70 -3.19
C HIS A 265 -25.79 3.55 -1.91
N PHE A 266 -24.87 3.19 -1.00
CA PHE A 266 -24.55 4.01 0.18
C PHE A 266 -23.38 4.96 -0.11
N SER A 267 -23.30 5.50 -1.32
CA SER A 267 -22.17 6.28 -1.82
C SER A 267 -21.92 7.55 -1.00
N LYS A 268 -22.96 8.27 -0.56
CA LYS A 268 -22.79 9.46 0.29
C LYS A 268 -22.17 9.14 1.66
N MET A 269 -22.51 7.99 2.23
CA MET A 269 -21.89 7.53 3.48
C MET A 269 -20.43 7.13 3.25
N GLY A 270 -20.14 6.46 2.14
CA GLY A 270 -18.78 6.14 1.71
C GLY A 270 -17.92 7.39 1.46
N LEU A 271 -18.46 8.41 0.79
CA LEU A 271 -17.77 9.68 0.55
C LEU A 271 -17.36 10.36 1.87
N ALA A 272 -18.27 10.40 2.85
CA ALA A 272 -17.96 10.94 4.16
C ALA A 272 -16.80 10.19 4.83
N ILE A 273 -16.81 8.86 4.79
CA ILE A 273 -15.75 8.04 5.37
C ILE A 273 -14.42 8.30 4.64
N TYR A 274 -14.38 8.31 3.30
CA TYR A 274 -13.17 8.62 2.54
C TYR A 274 -12.55 9.96 2.94
N ILE A 275 -13.36 11.03 2.98
CA ILE A 275 -12.86 12.37 3.34
C ILE A 275 -12.29 12.40 4.75
N THR A 276 -13.00 11.81 5.73
CA THR A 276 -12.48 11.75 7.10
C THR A 276 -11.18 10.98 7.18
N MET A 277 -10.97 9.99 6.31
CA MET A 277 -9.76 9.19 6.27
C MET A 277 -8.58 9.95 5.68
N ASP A 278 -8.74 10.45 4.47
CA ASP A 278 -7.64 11.09 3.75
C ASP A 278 -7.13 12.33 4.47
N VAL A 279 -8.05 13.15 5.00
CA VAL A 279 -7.65 14.40 5.67
C VAL A 279 -6.88 14.11 6.97
N SER A 280 -7.25 13.08 7.74
CA SER A 280 -6.47 12.70 8.93
C SER A 280 -5.12 12.08 8.56
N ASP A 281 -5.08 11.27 7.48
CA ASP A 281 -3.88 10.56 7.07
C ASP A 281 -2.86 11.49 6.39
N PHE A 282 -3.32 12.60 5.82
CA PHE A 282 -2.47 13.71 5.41
C PHE A 282 -1.67 14.27 6.60
N PHE A 283 -2.35 14.61 7.71
CA PHE A 283 -1.67 15.14 8.89
C PHE A 283 -0.76 14.10 9.57
N LEU A 284 -1.16 12.83 9.59
CA LEU A 284 -0.31 11.72 10.02
C LEU A 284 1.00 11.72 9.22
N SER A 285 0.90 11.63 7.89
CA SER A 285 2.04 11.54 6.99
C SER A 285 2.94 12.77 7.12
N LEU A 286 2.33 13.96 7.20
CA LEU A 286 3.05 15.23 7.38
C LEU A 286 3.85 15.25 8.69
N SER A 287 3.25 14.82 9.80
CA SER A 287 3.94 14.77 11.10
C SER A 287 5.15 13.83 11.06
N LYS A 288 5.04 12.68 10.39
CA LYS A 288 6.15 11.72 10.24
C LYS A 288 7.27 12.25 9.35
N VAL A 289 6.92 12.88 8.22
CA VAL A 289 7.93 13.50 7.34
C VAL A 289 8.72 14.58 8.10
N MET A 290 8.04 15.42 8.89
CA MET A 290 8.72 16.42 9.72
C MET A 290 9.64 15.78 10.76
N ASN A 291 9.23 14.66 11.37
CA ASN A 291 10.06 13.90 12.30
C ASN A 291 11.32 13.34 11.62
N TYR A 292 11.18 12.75 10.42
CA TYR A 292 12.33 12.23 9.68
C TYR A 292 13.35 13.30 9.32
N LEU A 293 12.89 14.53 9.06
CA LEU A 293 13.73 15.69 8.78
C LEU A 293 14.33 16.34 10.05
N GLY A 294 13.96 15.90 11.25
CA GLY A 294 14.42 16.51 12.50
C GLY A 294 13.94 17.95 12.69
N SER A 295 12.77 18.29 12.14
CA SER A 295 12.24 19.66 12.19
C SER A 295 11.76 20.03 13.59
N VAL A 296 12.05 21.27 14.02
CA VAL A 296 11.56 21.84 15.30
C VAL A 296 10.02 21.92 15.33
N TYR A 297 9.38 21.95 14.17
CA TYR A 297 7.91 22.01 14.05
C TYR A 297 7.21 20.66 14.17
N THR A 298 7.94 19.55 14.29
CA THR A 298 7.36 18.20 14.42
C THR A 298 6.27 18.11 15.50
N PRO A 299 6.44 18.67 16.72
CA PRO A 299 5.42 18.60 17.76
C PRO A 299 4.12 19.33 17.38
N VAL A 300 4.24 20.46 16.68
CA VAL A 300 3.08 21.25 16.24
C VAL A 300 2.25 20.44 15.25
N PHE A 301 2.90 19.85 14.23
CA PHE A 301 2.21 19.00 13.26
C PHE A 301 1.65 17.71 13.89
N TYR A 302 2.34 17.16 14.88
CA TYR A 302 1.86 16.01 15.63
C TYR A 302 0.57 16.34 16.41
N ILE A 303 0.51 17.48 17.11
CA ILE A 303 -0.70 17.91 17.83
C ILE A 303 -1.85 18.16 16.84
N ILE A 304 -1.60 18.83 15.71
CA ILE A 304 -2.60 19.02 14.66
C ILE A 304 -3.14 17.67 14.17
N PHE A 305 -2.25 16.70 13.96
CA PHE A 305 -2.62 15.34 13.62
C PHE A 305 -3.54 14.71 14.67
N VAL A 306 -3.19 14.74 15.97
CA VAL A 306 -4.02 14.17 17.05
C VAL A 306 -5.42 14.79 17.07
N VAL A 307 -5.51 16.12 16.98
CA VAL A 307 -6.80 16.84 16.94
C VAL A 307 -7.61 16.43 15.71
N SER A 308 -6.99 16.39 14.55
CA SER A 308 -7.65 15.98 13.30
C SER A 308 -8.15 14.54 13.38
N TRP A 309 -7.38 13.63 13.97
CA TRP A 309 -7.73 12.22 14.15
C TRP A 309 -8.94 12.08 15.07
N ILE A 310 -8.94 12.73 16.23
CA ILE A 310 -10.07 12.70 17.17
C ILE A 310 -11.35 13.19 16.50
N TYR A 311 -11.30 14.35 15.84
CA TYR A 311 -12.48 14.92 15.21
C TYR A 311 -12.99 14.08 14.03
N LEU A 312 -12.12 13.78 13.05
CA LEU A 312 -12.53 13.13 11.81
C LEU A 312 -12.79 11.63 12.01
N ARG A 313 -11.93 10.92 12.74
CA ARG A 313 -12.02 9.47 12.87
C ARG A 313 -12.95 9.01 13.99
N HIS A 314 -13.14 9.81 15.05
CA HIS A 314 -13.99 9.44 16.17
C HIS A 314 -15.28 10.25 16.21
N VAL A 315 -15.22 11.58 16.30
CA VAL A 315 -16.45 12.39 16.46
C VAL A 315 -17.38 12.24 15.24
N VAL A 316 -16.86 12.40 14.03
CA VAL A 316 -17.67 12.26 12.80
C VAL A 316 -18.13 10.81 12.60
N ASN A 317 -17.26 9.83 12.81
CA ASN A 317 -17.62 8.42 12.64
C ASN A 317 -18.68 7.95 13.66
N LEU A 318 -18.53 8.30 14.95
CA LEU A 318 -19.54 8.02 15.98
C LEU A 318 -20.87 8.72 15.66
N LYS A 319 -20.82 9.94 15.10
CA LYS A 319 -22.00 10.66 14.62
C LYS A 319 -22.68 9.90 13.47
N ILE A 320 -21.93 9.34 12.52
CA ILE A 320 -22.47 8.49 11.44
C ILE A 320 -23.08 7.21 12.04
N LEU A 321 -22.38 6.53 12.95
CA LEU A 321 -22.82 5.31 13.60
C LEU A 321 -24.13 5.51 14.40
N TRP A 322 -24.21 6.61 15.15
CA TRP A 322 -25.44 7.04 15.83
C TRP A 322 -26.57 7.32 14.83
N GLY A 323 -26.24 7.94 13.69
CA GLY A 323 -27.15 8.14 12.57
C GLY A 323 -27.69 6.83 11.99
N VAL A 324 -26.84 5.83 11.81
CA VAL A 324 -27.23 4.49 11.35
C VAL A 324 -28.17 3.84 12.38
N LEU A 325 -27.91 3.97 13.68
CA LEU A 325 -28.78 3.38 14.70
C LEU A 325 -30.16 4.05 14.79
N THR A 326 -30.21 5.39 14.70
CA THR A 326 -31.43 6.18 15.00
C THR A 326 -32.23 6.61 13.77
N LYS A 327 -31.56 6.95 12.67
CA LYS A 327 -32.18 7.56 11.47
C LYS A 327 -32.30 6.59 10.30
N PHE A 328 -31.63 5.45 10.33
CA PHE A 328 -31.68 4.49 9.24
C PHE A 328 -33.09 3.91 9.05
N ARG A 329 -33.81 3.57 10.12
CA ARG A 329 -35.18 3.07 9.99
C ARG A 329 -36.23 4.16 9.71
N THR A 330 -35.97 5.39 10.16
CA THR A 330 -36.99 6.44 10.27
C THR A 330 -36.95 7.48 9.15
N VAL A 331 -35.81 7.67 8.49
CA VAL A 331 -35.62 8.68 7.44
C VAL A 331 -35.49 8.00 6.08
N GLY A 332 -36.38 8.30 5.13
CA GLY A 332 -36.38 7.68 3.80
C GLY A 332 -37.08 6.33 3.78
N ASN A 333 -37.18 5.70 2.59
CA ASN A 333 -37.90 4.44 2.44
C ASN A 333 -37.11 3.27 3.08
N TYR A 334 -37.76 2.51 3.96
CA TYR A 334 -37.20 1.36 4.66
C TYR A 334 -37.93 0.08 4.24
N ASN A 335 -37.79 -0.29 2.97
CA ASN A 335 -38.37 -1.49 2.40
C ASN A 335 -37.41 -2.07 1.36
N LEU A 336 -37.20 -3.38 1.42
CA LEU A 336 -36.35 -4.08 0.46
C LEU A 336 -37.08 -4.20 -0.87
N ASN A 337 -36.56 -3.57 -1.91
CA ASN A 337 -37.11 -3.68 -3.26
C ASN A 337 -35.99 -3.78 -4.29
N PHE A 338 -35.85 -4.96 -4.88
CA PHE A 338 -34.82 -5.25 -5.90
C PHE A 338 -35.08 -4.51 -7.22
N ALA A 339 -36.34 -4.29 -7.60
CA ALA A 339 -36.69 -3.61 -8.85
C ALA A 339 -36.29 -2.13 -8.82
N THR A 340 -36.48 -1.46 -7.68
CA THR A 340 -36.05 -0.05 -7.49
C THR A 340 -34.64 0.07 -6.91
N GLN A 341 -33.90 -1.03 -6.77
CA GLN A 341 -32.58 -1.10 -6.14
C GLN A 341 -32.52 -0.45 -4.73
N GLN A 342 -33.60 -0.59 -3.96
CA GLN A 342 -33.70 -0.11 -2.60
C GLN A 342 -33.24 -1.21 -1.64
N TYR A 343 -31.99 -1.13 -1.17
CA TYR A 343 -31.40 -2.14 -0.28
C TYR A 343 -31.44 -1.76 1.20
N LYS A 344 -32.00 -0.60 1.53
CA LYS A 344 -32.18 -0.14 2.90
C LYS A 344 -33.31 -0.91 3.59
N CYS A 345 -32.94 -1.80 4.50
CA CYS A 345 -33.85 -2.76 5.11
C CYS A 345 -33.33 -3.31 6.45
N TRP A 346 -34.02 -4.31 7.01
CA TRP A 346 -33.65 -4.98 8.26
C TRP A 346 -32.33 -5.75 8.17
N ILE A 347 -31.91 -6.15 6.97
CA ILE A 347 -30.65 -6.87 6.72
C ILE A 347 -29.48 -5.89 6.58
N SER A 348 -29.65 -4.80 5.84
CA SER A 348 -28.55 -3.86 5.60
C SER A 348 -28.18 -3.03 6.82
N LEU A 349 -29.14 -2.77 7.73
CA LEU A 349 -28.87 -2.05 8.98
C LEU A 349 -27.73 -2.68 9.81
N PRO A 350 -27.81 -3.96 10.24
CA PRO A 350 -26.74 -4.58 11.04
C PRO A 350 -25.44 -4.70 10.26
N ILE A 351 -25.47 -4.91 8.94
CA ILE A 351 -24.26 -4.99 8.11
C ILE A 351 -23.52 -3.65 8.08
N VAL A 352 -24.24 -2.57 7.73
CA VAL A 352 -23.67 -1.22 7.66
C VAL A 352 -23.16 -0.80 9.04
N PHE A 353 -23.93 -1.04 10.10
CA PHE A 353 -23.51 -0.74 11.46
C PHE A 353 -22.24 -1.52 11.84
N SER A 354 -22.20 -2.83 11.57
CA SER A 354 -21.07 -3.69 11.97
C SER A 354 -19.79 -3.32 11.25
N LEU A 355 -19.84 -3.01 9.95
CA LEU A 355 -18.66 -2.59 9.18
C LEU A 355 -18.12 -1.24 9.66
N ILE A 356 -18.99 -0.25 9.89
CA ILE A 356 -18.58 1.07 10.39
C ILE A 356 -18.09 0.98 11.85
N PHE A 357 -18.71 0.12 12.66
CA PHE A 357 -18.26 -0.14 14.03
C PHE A 357 -16.90 -0.85 14.06
N ALA A 358 -16.67 -1.83 13.20
CA ALA A 358 -15.36 -2.49 13.06
C ALA A 358 -14.28 -1.47 12.67
N LEU A 359 -14.60 -0.57 11.72
CA LEU A 359 -13.72 0.53 11.36
C LEU A 359 -13.44 1.46 12.56
N GLN A 360 -14.45 1.79 13.35
CA GLN A 360 -14.30 2.58 14.57
C GLN A 360 -13.41 1.87 15.61
N ALA A 361 -13.55 0.56 15.79
CA ALA A 361 -12.76 -0.21 16.75
C ALA A 361 -11.27 -0.19 16.40
N VAL A 362 -10.92 -0.36 15.11
CA VAL A 362 -9.53 -0.25 14.65
C VAL A 362 -9.00 1.18 14.84
N ASN A 363 -9.79 2.19 14.52
CA ASN A 363 -9.39 3.58 14.76
C ASN A 363 -9.16 3.87 16.25
N SER A 364 -9.93 3.24 17.15
CA SER A 364 -9.75 3.35 18.60
C SER A 364 -8.47 2.66 19.08
N TYR A 365 -8.11 1.51 18.50
CA TYR A 365 -6.82 0.87 18.76
C TYR A 365 -5.66 1.79 18.37
N TRP A 366 -5.70 2.39 17.18
CA TRP A 366 -4.68 3.34 16.78
C TRP A 366 -4.69 4.64 17.59
N LEU A 367 -5.84 5.12 18.05
CA LEU A 367 -5.90 6.27 18.97
C LEU A 367 -5.16 5.97 20.28
N PHE A 368 -5.33 4.76 20.83
CA PHE A 368 -4.57 4.34 22.01
C PHE A 368 -3.05 4.42 21.77
N LEU A 369 -2.58 3.90 20.64
CA LEU A 369 -1.16 3.99 20.27
C LEU A 369 -0.69 5.44 20.04
N ILE A 370 -1.54 6.30 19.45
CA ILE A 370 -1.23 7.74 19.29
C ILE A 370 -1.04 8.37 20.67
N PHE A 371 -1.95 8.14 21.62
CA PHE A 371 -1.81 8.69 22.96
C PHE A 371 -0.62 8.12 23.71
N ARG A 372 -0.26 6.86 23.48
CA ARG A 372 0.95 6.27 24.05
C ARG A 372 2.20 7.01 23.57
N ILE A 373 2.32 7.30 22.27
CA ILE A 373 3.43 8.09 21.73
C ILE A 373 3.40 9.51 22.27
N LEU A 374 2.22 10.14 22.36
CA LEU A 374 2.08 11.48 22.94
C LEU A 374 2.52 11.54 24.41
N TYR A 375 2.23 10.49 25.19
CA TYR A 375 2.66 10.37 26.58
C TYR A 375 4.19 10.33 26.67
N HIS A 376 4.85 9.42 25.96
CA HIS A 376 6.31 9.34 25.94
C HIS A 376 6.94 10.64 25.43
N TYR A 377 6.31 11.30 24.46
CA TYR A 377 6.78 12.59 23.98
C TYR A 377 6.81 13.68 25.07
N ILE A 378 5.75 13.76 25.90
CA ILE A 378 5.64 14.78 26.95
C ILE A 378 6.55 14.46 28.15
N PHE A 379 6.68 13.18 28.51
CA PHE A 379 7.36 12.76 29.74
C PHE A 379 8.83 12.40 29.53
N ASP A 380 9.20 11.82 28.38
CA ASP A 380 10.56 11.32 28.11
C ASP A 380 11.32 12.20 27.10
N GLY A 381 10.65 13.13 26.41
CA GLY A 381 11.28 14.13 25.54
C GLY A 381 11.80 13.59 24.19
N PHE A 382 11.56 12.32 23.86
CA PHE A 382 11.97 11.70 22.58
C PHE A 382 10.76 11.39 21.68
N LEU A 383 10.88 11.71 20.38
CA LEU A 383 9.90 11.41 19.31
C LEU A 383 10.32 10.16 18.53
N GLU A 384 10.24 9.00 19.18
CA GLU A 384 10.31 7.71 18.47
C GLU A 384 8.90 7.13 18.32
N ASP A 385 8.49 6.87 17.07
CA ASP A 385 7.20 6.25 16.76
C ASP A 385 7.34 4.73 16.96
N GLU A 386 6.89 4.22 18.09
CA GLU A 386 7.05 2.80 18.46
C GLU A 386 6.43 1.80 17.47
N ARG A 387 5.53 2.24 16.58
CA ARG A 387 5.03 1.39 15.49
C ARG A 387 6.09 1.07 14.44
N SER A 388 7.16 1.87 14.41
CA SER A 388 8.31 1.75 13.52
C SER A 388 9.56 1.12 14.17
N ASP A 389 9.51 0.78 15.46
CA ASP A 389 10.68 0.36 16.26
C ASP A 389 11.15 -1.08 16.03
N ASP A 390 11.11 -1.57 14.79
CA ASP A 390 11.91 -2.72 14.35
C ASP A 390 12.90 -2.31 13.24
N GLU A 391 13.22 -1.02 13.07
CA GLU A 391 13.86 -0.53 11.83
C GLU A 391 15.17 0.25 11.98
N CYS A 392 15.66 0.42 13.22
CA CYS A 392 17.00 0.94 13.52
C CYS A 392 17.81 0.03 14.47
N GLU A 393 17.22 -1.00 15.08
CA GLU A 393 17.90 -1.80 16.12
C GLU A 393 19.05 -2.67 15.60
N GLU A 394 19.19 -2.90 14.28
CA GLU A 394 20.35 -3.64 13.75
C GLU A 394 21.65 -2.80 13.68
N VAL A 395 21.62 -1.49 13.95
CA VAL A 395 22.82 -0.62 13.81
C VAL A 395 23.32 -0.07 15.15
N SER A 396 22.50 -0.05 16.21
CA SER A 396 22.91 0.48 17.53
C SER A 396 23.75 -0.49 18.37
N GLU A 397 23.75 -1.80 18.06
CA GLU A 397 24.54 -2.77 18.83
C GLU A 397 26.04 -2.80 18.48
N ILE A 398 26.44 -2.31 17.30
CA ILE A 398 27.86 -2.33 16.86
C ILE A 398 28.65 -1.14 17.43
N ASP A 399 28.00 -0.01 17.73
CA ASP A 399 28.69 1.20 18.20
C ASP A 399 28.81 1.29 19.74
N ASN A 400 27.96 0.55 20.47
CA ASN A 400 28.02 0.48 21.94
C ASN A 400 29.05 -0.52 22.47
N THR A 401 29.54 -1.46 21.67
CA THR A 401 30.55 -2.44 22.10
C THR A 401 31.98 -1.89 22.07
N ASN A 402 32.26 -0.77 21.38
CA ASN A 402 33.60 -0.17 21.30
C ASN A 402 33.86 1.00 22.25
N LYS A 403 32.83 1.56 22.91
CA LYS A 403 33.01 2.63 23.92
C LYS A 403 33.18 2.13 25.36
N GLY A 404 32.99 0.82 25.62
CA GLY A 404 33.03 0.25 26.97
C GLY A 404 34.38 -0.28 27.47
N LYS A 405 35.47 -0.23 26.68
CA LYS A 405 36.74 -0.89 27.03
C LYS A 405 37.99 -0.01 27.18
N SER A 406 37.86 1.31 27.17
CA SER A 406 39.03 2.21 27.33
C SER A 406 38.87 3.25 28.44
N VAL A 407 38.42 2.86 29.64
CA VAL A 407 38.72 3.64 30.86
C VAL A 407 38.79 2.68 32.06
N LYS A 408 40.00 2.21 32.41
CA LYS A 408 40.47 1.94 33.78
C LYS A 408 41.83 1.24 33.75
N THR A 409 42.90 2.03 33.68
CA THR A 409 44.21 1.72 34.28
C THR A 409 44.91 3.03 34.63
N SER A 410 44.78 3.42 35.89
CA SER A 410 45.78 4.17 36.66
C SER A 410 45.70 3.68 38.08
#